data_AF-A0A947GDP7-F1
#
_entry.id   AF-A0A947GDP7-F1
#
_cell.length_a   1.000
_cell.length_b   1.000
_cell.length_c   1.000
_cell.angle_alpha   90.00
_cell.angle_beta   90.00
_cell.angle_gamma   90.00
#
_symmetry.space_group_name_H-M   'P 1'
#
loop_
_entity.id
_entity.type
_entity.pdbx_description
1 polymer ?
#
loop_
_entity_poly.entity_id
_entity_poly.type
_entity_poly.pdbx_seq_one_letter_code
_entity_poly.pdbx_strand_id
1 'polypeptide(L)'
;MAEAVEQERPITLAEFERRAADAADGLRLELVDGRIVMMSNPTETHEQIVSNLGAPLKLAMDDRNCRTSLGGMRVQANDDLGRFDGCRPDIVVRCGPRGDRTWITDPVVVVEVLSPSTMDVDRGRKLWF
;
A
#
# COMPACT_ATOMS: atom_id res chain seq x y z
N MET A 1 12.83 -4.31 8.14
CA MET A 1 11.85 -5.30 8.59
C MET A 1 10.63 -4.54 9.05
N ALA A 2 9.44 -4.94 8.62
CA ALA A 2 8.23 -4.30 9.06
C ALA A 2 7.90 -4.83 10.47
N GLU A 3 7.76 -3.94 11.45
CA GLU A 3 7.62 -4.33 12.86
C GLU A 3 6.19 -4.06 13.32
N ALA A 4 5.54 -5.08 13.89
CA ALA A 4 4.20 -4.95 14.42
C ALA A 4 4.24 -4.09 15.69
N VAL A 5 3.38 -3.08 15.76
CA VAL A 5 3.19 -2.31 16.99
C VAL A 5 2.49 -3.22 18.00
N GLU A 6 2.93 -3.20 19.26
CA GLU A 6 2.34 -4.01 20.33
C GLU A 6 0.83 -3.73 20.43
N GLN A 7 0.01 -4.75 20.19
CA GLN A 7 -1.45 -4.62 20.08
C GLN A 7 -2.19 -5.78 20.74
N GLU A 8 -3.12 -5.43 21.64
CA GLU A 8 -3.93 -6.36 22.42
C GLU A 8 -5.07 -7.01 21.62
N ARG A 9 -5.67 -6.29 20.66
CA ARG A 9 -6.76 -6.78 19.81
C ARG A 9 -6.63 -6.33 18.36
N PRO A 10 -7.16 -7.11 17.39
CA PRO A 10 -7.33 -6.64 16.02
C PRO A 10 -8.18 -5.37 15.96
N ILE A 11 -7.81 -4.45 15.08
CA ILE A 11 -8.53 -3.20 14.84
C ILE A 11 -9.07 -3.15 13.42
N THR A 12 -10.18 -2.46 13.22
CA THR A 12 -10.74 -2.23 11.88
C THR A 12 -9.96 -1.15 11.14
N LEU A 13 -10.18 -1.05 9.83
CA LEU A 13 -9.60 0.00 9.02
C LEU A 13 -10.00 1.40 9.47
N ALA A 14 -11.25 1.59 9.89
CA ALA A 14 -11.70 2.85 10.48
C ALA A 14 -10.92 3.21 11.76
N GLU A 15 -10.63 2.24 12.63
CA GLU A 15 -9.79 2.45 13.81
C GLU A 15 -8.34 2.75 13.42
N PHE A 16 -7.82 2.06 12.41
CA PHE A 16 -6.49 2.29 11.87
C PHE A 16 -6.30 3.70 11.32
N GLU A 17 -7.26 4.23 10.56
CA GLU A 17 -7.18 5.58 10.00
C GLU A 17 -7.04 6.64 11.09
N ARG A 18 -7.82 6.53 12.17
CA ARG A 18 -7.73 7.45 13.31
C ARG A 18 -6.34 7.41 13.92
N ARG A 19 -5.82 6.20 14.19
CA ARG A 19 -4.48 6.03 14.76
C ARG A 19 -3.35 6.49 13.81
N ALA A 20 -3.53 6.29 12.52
CA ALA A 20 -2.55 6.70 11.51
C ALA A 20 -2.52 8.23 11.33
N ALA A 21 -3.65 8.91 11.53
CA ALA A 21 -3.71 10.38 11.53
C ALA A 21 -3.01 10.99 12.75
N ASP A 22 -3.03 10.31 13.89
CA ASP A 22 -2.36 10.73 15.12
C ASP A 22 -0.87 10.32 15.19
N ALA A 23 -0.38 9.55 14.20
CA ALA A 23 0.99 9.07 14.18
C ALA A 23 1.99 10.20 13.86
N ALA A 24 3.22 10.08 14.38
CA ALA A 24 4.27 11.04 14.08
C ALA A 24 4.54 11.12 12.57
N ASP A 25 4.78 12.34 12.08
CA ASP A 25 5.10 12.60 10.68
C ASP A 25 6.27 11.72 10.21
N GLY A 26 6.09 11.08 9.05
CA GLY A 26 7.08 10.20 8.42
C GLY A 26 6.93 8.71 8.74
N LEU A 27 6.07 8.31 9.69
CA LEU A 27 5.76 6.89 9.90
C LEU A 27 4.89 6.34 8.76
N ARG A 28 5.42 5.33 8.06
CA ARG A 28 4.67 4.58 7.04
C ARG A 28 4.03 3.36 7.70
N LEU A 29 2.72 3.44 7.91
CA LEU A 29 1.93 2.37 8.53
C LEU A 29 1.06 1.64 7.51
N GLU A 30 0.95 0.31 7.70
CA GLU A 30 0.00 -0.59 7.03
C GLU A 30 -0.89 -1.30 8.07
N LEU A 31 -2.06 -1.78 7.62
CA LEU A 31 -2.92 -2.65 8.42
C LEU A 31 -2.96 -4.04 7.78
N VAL A 32 -2.48 -5.04 8.53
CA VAL A 32 -2.44 -6.44 8.09
C VAL A 32 -3.16 -7.28 9.15
N ASP A 33 -4.32 -7.84 8.82
CA ASP A 33 -5.18 -8.65 9.69
C ASP A 33 -5.49 -8.00 11.03
N GLY A 34 -5.81 -6.72 10.96
CA GLY A 34 -6.15 -5.88 12.09
C GLY A 34 -4.95 -5.52 12.95
N ARG A 35 -3.72 -5.78 12.46
CA ARG A 35 -2.49 -5.40 13.12
C ARG A 35 -1.81 -4.23 12.40
N ILE A 36 -1.44 -3.21 13.16
CA ILE A 36 -0.64 -2.09 12.63
C ILE A 36 0.79 -2.55 12.50
N VAL A 37 1.33 -2.40 11.29
CA VAL A 37 2.72 -2.71 10.98
C VAL A 37 3.41 -1.43 10.53
N MET A 38 4.56 -1.13 11.12
CA MET A 38 5.45 -0.08 10.63
C MET A 38 6.26 -0.61 9.46
N MET A 39 6.19 0.06 8.31
CA MET A 39 7.04 -0.24 7.18
C MET A 39 8.45 0.27 7.44
N SER A 40 9.45 -0.59 7.23
CA SER A 40 10.84 -0.13 7.19
C SER A 40 11.11 0.67 5.93
N ASN A 41 12.09 1.59 6.00
CA ASN A 41 12.60 2.24 4.81
C ASN A 41 13.10 1.21 3.79
N PRO A 42 12.76 1.37 2.50
CA PRO A 42 13.25 0.50 1.45
C PRO A 42 14.75 0.68 1.25
N THR A 43 15.40 -0.36 0.72
CA THR A 43 16.81 -0.31 0.32
C THR A 43 16.96 0.41 -1.01
N GLU A 44 18.16 0.90 -1.33
CA GLU A 44 18.44 1.47 -2.67
C GLU A 44 18.12 0.46 -3.78
N THR A 45 18.46 -0.82 -3.60
CA THR A 45 18.12 -1.87 -4.57
C THR A 45 16.61 -2.00 -4.77
N HIS A 46 15.83 -1.95 -3.70
CA HIS A 46 14.37 -2.00 -3.78
C HIS A 46 13.83 -0.81 -4.58
N GLU A 47 14.27 0.41 -4.24
CA GLU A 47 13.87 1.63 -4.94
C GLU A 47 14.25 1.63 -6.42
N GLN A 48 15.40 1.06 -6.78
CA GLN A 48 15.80 0.92 -8.17
C GLN A 48 14.91 -0.05 -8.95
N ILE A 49 14.50 -1.16 -8.33
CA ILE A 49 13.57 -2.10 -8.98
C ILE A 49 12.20 -1.43 -9.16
N VAL A 50 11.67 -0.77 -8.13
CA VAL A 50 10.41 -0.02 -8.19
C VAL A 50 10.47 1.03 -9.29
N SER A 51 11.56 1.79 -9.37
CA SER A 51 11.74 2.84 -10.39
C SER A 51 11.81 2.27 -11.81
N ASN A 52 12.55 1.17 -12.01
CA ASN A 52 12.69 0.50 -13.30
C ASN A 52 11.36 -0.06 -13.83
N LEU A 53 10.45 -0.47 -12.95
CA LEU A 53 9.11 -0.92 -13.31
C LEU A 53 8.14 0.26 -13.45
N GLY A 54 8.20 1.21 -12.52
CA GLY A 54 7.24 2.30 -12.38
C GLY A 54 7.35 3.34 -13.47
N ALA A 55 8.56 3.73 -13.88
CA ALA A 55 8.77 4.74 -14.91
C ALA A 55 8.17 4.36 -16.28
N PRO A 56 8.51 3.20 -16.89
CA PRO A 56 7.91 2.80 -18.16
C PRO A 56 6.41 2.53 -18.04
N LEU A 57 5.95 1.95 -16.91
CA LEU A 57 4.53 1.72 -16.67
C LEU A 57 3.76 3.03 -16.61
N LYS A 58 4.29 4.05 -15.92
CA LYS A 58 3.71 5.39 -15.87
C LYS A 58 3.54 5.98 -17.26
N LEU A 59 4.59 5.97 -18.07
CA LEU A 59 4.54 6.50 -19.44
C LEU A 59 3.46 5.78 -20.28
N ALA A 60 3.41 4.45 -20.22
CA ALA A 60 2.43 3.66 -20.96
C ALA A 60 0.98 3.89 -20.49
N MET A 61 0.77 4.23 -19.22
CA MET A 61 -0.54 4.39 -18.60
C MET A 61 -1.08 5.82 -18.68
N ASP A 62 -0.21 6.83 -18.71
CA ASP A 62 -0.60 8.24 -18.87
C ASP A 62 -1.39 8.44 -20.18
N ASP A 63 -0.97 7.79 -21.28
CA ASP A 63 -1.64 7.83 -22.58
C ASP A 63 -3.06 7.21 -22.57
N ARG A 64 -3.39 6.46 -21.51
CA ARG A 64 -4.67 5.75 -21.36
C ARG A 64 -5.61 6.39 -20.34
N ASN A 65 -5.35 7.64 -19.94
CA ASN A 65 -6.06 8.32 -18.85
C ASN A 65 -5.98 7.54 -17.52
N CYS A 66 -4.86 6.85 -17.30
CA CYS A 66 -4.54 6.17 -16.06
C CYS A 66 -3.39 6.88 -15.35
N ARG A 67 -3.23 6.60 -14.05
CA ARG A 67 -2.20 7.20 -13.21
C ARG A 67 -1.51 6.13 -12.41
N THR A 68 -0.19 6.17 -12.44
CA THR A 68 0.70 5.31 -11.67
C THR A 68 1.20 6.06 -10.44
N SER A 69 1.06 5.44 -9.28
CA SER A 69 1.59 5.93 -7.99
C SER A 69 2.64 4.95 -7.47
N LEU A 70 3.73 5.47 -6.91
CA LEU A 70 4.84 4.67 -6.37
C LEU A 70 4.88 4.80 -4.84
N GLY A 71 4.62 3.73 -4.11
CA GLY A 71 4.70 3.61 -2.64
C GLY A 71 3.81 4.55 -1.81
N GLY A 72 3.08 5.47 -2.44
CA GLY A 72 2.36 6.54 -1.75
C GLY A 72 0.89 6.25 -1.46
N MET A 73 0.27 5.31 -2.18
CA MET A 73 -1.17 5.06 -2.11
C MET A 73 -1.49 3.81 -1.31
N ARG A 74 -2.60 3.87 -0.56
CA ARG A 74 -3.17 2.68 0.08
C ARG A 74 -4.25 2.06 -0.81
N VAL A 75 -4.36 0.75 -0.79
CA VAL A 75 -5.30 -0.05 -1.57
C VAL A 75 -6.14 -0.93 -0.64
N GLN A 76 -7.44 -0.97 -0.91
CA GLN A 76 -8.39 -1.86 -0.24
C GLN A 76 -9.35 -2.46 -1.27
N ALA A 77 -9.93 -3.62 -0.97
CA ALA A 77 -10.80 -4.34 -1.90
C ALA A 77 -12.11 -3.59 -2.21
N ASN A 78 -12.64 -2.84 -1.24
CA ASN A 78 -13.90 -2.09 -1.36
C ASN A 78 -13.97 -0.98 -0.29
N ASP A 79 -15.03 -0.18 -0.30
CA ASP A 79 -15.21 0.94 0.65
C ASP A 79 -15.62 0.48 2.09
N ASP A 80 -15.51 -0.81 2.40
CA ASP A 80 -15.85 -1.34 3.72
C ASP A 80 -14.73 -1.09 4.74
N LEU A 81 -14.91 -0.05 5.54
CA LEU A 81 -13.98 0.32 6.61
C LEU A 81 -14.04 -0.63 7.84
N GLY A 82 -14.95 -1.60 7.85
CA GLY A 82 -15.03 -2.67 8.85
C GLY A 82 -14.00 -3.79 8.65
N ARG A 83 -13.28 -3.78 7.53
CA ARG A 83 -12.24 -4.75 7.22
C ARG A 83 -11.01 -4.59 8.12
N PHE A 84 -10.20 -5.62 8.08
CA PHE A 84 -8.98 -5.75 8.87
C PHE A 84 -7.72 -5.57 8.03
N ASP A 85 -7.84 -5.28 6.73
CA ASP A 85 -6.72 -5.27 5.79
C ASP A 85 -6.71 -4.00 4.94
N GLY A 86 -5.53 -3.39 4.81
CA GLY A 86 -5.27 -2.25 3.96
C GLY A 86 -3.78 -2.17 3.64
N CYS A 87 -3.44 -2.42 2.39
CA CYS A 87 -2.05 -2.54 1.94
C CYS A 87 -1.57 -1.26 1.26
N ARG A 88 -0.25 -1.06 1.23
CA ARG A 88 0.43 0.02 0.53
C ARG A 88 1.41 -0.57 -0.49
N PRO A 89 0.94 -0.88 -1.70
CA PRO A 89 1.79 -1.49 -2.70
C PRO A 89 2.92 -0.58 -3.13
N ASP A 90 4.01 -1.16 -3.61
CA ASP A 90 5.10 -0.41 -4.23
C ASP A 90 4.65 0.36 -5.48
N ILE A 91 3.76 -0.22 -6.30
CA ILE A 91 3.20 0.45 -7.49
C ILE A 91 1.71 0.15 -7.62
N VAL A 92 0.92 1.21 -7.86
CA VAL A 92 -0.52 1.11 -8.12
C VAL A 92 -0.86 1.91 -9.37
N VAL A 93 -1.68 1.33 -10.24
CA VAL A 93 -2.26 2.04 -11.38
C VAL A 93 -3.76 2.13 -11.21
N ARG A 94 -4.33 3.32 -11.42
CA ARG A 94 -5.77 3.57 -11.43
C ARG A 94 -6.17 4.44 -12.62
N CYS A 95 -7.25 4.07 -13.31
CA CYS A 95 -7.82 4.85 -14.41
C CYS A 95 -9.00 5.74 -13.96
N GLY A 96 -9.43 6.68 -14.80
CA GLY A 96 -10.65 7.47 -14.59
C GLY A 96 -10.41 8.90 -14.06
N PRO A 97 -11.40 9.57 -13.45
CA PRO A 97 -11.26 10.97 -13.02
C PRO A 97 -10.26 11.13 -11.87
N ARG A 98 -9.59 12.29 -11.80
CA ARG A 98 -8.77 12.67 -10.65
C ARG A 98 -9.66 12.95 -9.44
N GLY A 99 -9.11 12.75 -8.25
CA GLY A 99 -9.76 13.09 -6.99
C GLY A 99 -8.72 13.09 -5.87
N ASP A 100 -9.07 13.72 -4.75
CA ASP A 100 -8.26 13.72 -3.54
C ASP A 100 -8.63 12.49 -2.70
N ARG A 101 -7.96 11.36 -2.98
CA ARG A 101 -8.29 10.06 -2.41
C ARG A 101 -7.18 9.61 -1.48
N THR A 102 -7.56 9.11 -0.31
CA THR A 102 -6.64 8.44 0.62
C THR A 102 -6.50 6.94 0.31
N TRP A 103 -7.53 6.34 -0.29
CA TRP A 103 -7.60 4.92 -0.67
C TRP A 103 -7.96 4.74 -2.14
N ILE A 104 -7.39 3.71 -2.74
CA ILE A 104 -7.74 3.20 -4.06
C ILE A 104 -8.53 1.91 -3.86
N THR A 105 -9.77 1.89 -4.36
CA THR A 105 -10.67 0.72 -4.31
C THR A 105 -10.91 0.08 -5.68
N ASP A 106 -10.39 0.72 -6.72
CA ASP A 106 -10.52 0.35 -8.12
C ASP A 106 -9.16 0.30 -8.86
N PRO A 107 -8.12 -0.38 -8.32
CA PRO A 107 -6.85 -0.48 -9.01
C PRO A 107 -6.99 -1.35 -10.28
N VAL A 108 -6.28 -0.96 -11.35
CA VAL A 108 -6.17 -1.79 -12.57
C VAL A 108 -4.86 -2.56 -12.63
N VAL A 109 -3.84 -2.11 -11.89
CA VAL A 109 -2.56 -2.82 -11.70
C VAL A 109 -2.09 -2.58 -10.28
N VAL A 110 -1.59 -3.63 -9.65
CA VAL A 110 -0.87 -3.60 -8.36
C VAL A 110 0.44 -4.35 -8.56
N VAL A 111 1.56 -3.76 -8.11
CA VAL A 111 2.88 -4.39 -8.14
C VAL A 111 3.51 -4.26 -6.76
N GLU A 112 4.07 -5.35 -6.27
CA GLU A 112 4.86 -5.40 -5.04
C GLU A 112 6.24 -5.98 -5.37
N VAL A 113 7.30 -5.29 -4.98
CA VAL A 113 8.68 -5.75 -5.11
C VAL A 113 9.03 -6.50 -3.84
N LEU A 114 9.29 -7.80 -3.97
CA LEU A 114 9.53 -8.65 -2.82
C LEU A 114 10.88 -8.31 -2.17
N SER A 115 10.88 -8.10 -0.86
CA SER A 115 12.10 -8.09 -0.06
C SER A 115 12.22 -9.37 0.77
N PRO A 116 13.45 -9.86 1.07
CA PRO A 116 13.64 -11.06 1.89
C PRO A 116 12.93 -11.03 3.24
N SER A 117 12.67 -9.83 3.78
CA SER A 117 12.06 -9.63 5.10
C SER A 117 10.53 -9.65 5.12
N THR A 118 9.87 -9.59 3.96
CA THR A 118 8.40 -9.44 3.83
C THR A 118 7.80 -10.37 2.78
N MET A 119 8.65 -11.14 2.09
CA MET A 119 8.33 -12.01 0.97
C MET A 119 7.10 -12.92 1.17
N ASP A 120 6.95 -13.53 2.36
CA ASP A 120 5.84 -14.46 2.63
C ASP A 120 4.49 -13.75 2.76
N VAL A 121 4.48 -12.51 3.27
CA VAL A 121 3.28 -11.68 3.39
C VAL A 121 2.91 -11.09 2.02
N ASP A 122 3.92 -10.65 1.27
CA ASP A 122 3.76 -9.97 -0.02
C ASP A 122 3.38 -10.93 -1.17
N ARG A 123 3.90 -12.16 -1.20
CA ARG A 123 3.54 -13.18 -2.21
C ARG A 123 2.12 -13.71 -2.06
N GLY A 124 1.62 -13.66 -0.84
CA GLY A 124 0.31 -14.16 -0.48
C GLY A 124 -0.57 -12.99 -0.08
N ARG A 125 -0.75 -12.86 1.23
CA ARG A 125 -1.79 -12.11 1.94
C ARG A 125 -2.15 -10.77 1.31
N LYS A 126 -1.14 -9.93 1.01
CA LYS A 126 -1.38 -8.60 0.46
C LYS A 126 -2.07 -8.60 -0.89
N LEU A 127 -1.99 -9.68 -1.68
CA LEU A 127 -2.58 -9.79 -3.01
C LEU A 127 -3.96 -10.48 -3.02
N TRP A 128 -4.48 -10.92 -1.87
CA TRP A 128 -5.81 -11.56 -1.73
C TRP A 128 -6.92 -10.55 -1.38
N PHE A 129 -7.01 -9.46 -2.14
CA PHE A 129 -8.10 -8.50 -2.03
C PHE A 129 -9.35 -8.95 -2.81
#